data_AF-A0A0A6NZW1-F1
#
_entry.id   AF-A0A0A6NZW1-F1
#
_cell.length_a   1.000
_cell.length_b   1.000
_cell.length_c   1.000
_cell.angle_alpha   90.00
_cell.angle_beta   90.00
_cell.angle_gamma   90.00
#
_symmetry.space_group_name_H-M   'P 1'
#
loop_
_entity.id
_entity.type
_entity.pdbx_description
1 polymer ?
#
loop_
_entity_poly.entity_id
_entity_poly.type
_entity_poly.pdbx_seq_one_letter_code
_entity_poly.pdbx_strand_id
1 'polypeptide(L)' 'MDHFALPDDELAIAQRNGSLYRNFQGYSTHADCDLIGLGITSIGKVGDSYSQNLKTLDEYYAQIDSGYLPVFR' A
#
# COMPACT_ATOMS: atom_id res chain seq x y z
N MET A 1 4.05 -4.16 16.47
CA MET A 1 4.12 -5.48 15.81
C MET A 1 2.92 -6.21 16.35
N ASP A 2 1.82 -6.17 15.61
CA ASP A 2 0.46 -6.31 16.18
C ASP A 2 -0.34 -7.42 15.48
N HIS A 3 0.35 -8.40 14.88
CA HIS A 3 -0.26 -9.50 14.13
C HIS A 3 0.15 -10.85 14.71
N PHE A 4 -0.85 -11.71 14.92
CA PHE A 4 -0.70 -13.10 15.33
C PHE A 4 -1.28 -13.97 14.21
N ALA A 5 -0.58 -15.06 13.89
CA ALA A 5 -0.99 -16.02 12.88
C ALA A 5 -0.79 -17.45 13.41
N LEU A 6 -1.58 -18.40 12.92
CA LEU A 6 -1.41 -19.81 13.26
C LEU A 6 -0.05 -20.33 12.75
N PRO A 7 0.54 -21.37 13.35
CA PRO A 7 1.83 -21.90 12.93
C PRO A 7 1.90 -22.29 11.45
N ASP A 8 0.78 -22.76 10.90
CA ASP A 8 0.63 -23.24 9.52
C ASP A 8 0.08 -22.16 8.57
N ASP A 9 -0.12 -20.94 9.06
CA ASP A 9 -0.53 -19.80 8.24
C ASP A 9 0.59 -19.40 7.27
N GLU A 10 0.21 -18.93 6.08
CA GLU A 10 1.15 -18.53 5.04
C GLU A 10 2.13 -17.44 5.50
N LEU A 11 1.71 -16.53 6.38
CA LEU A 11 2.56 -15.48 6.94
C LEU A 11 3.60 -16.05 7.90
N ALA A 12 3.21 -17.02 8.73
CA ALA A 12 4.13 -17.70 9.65
C ALA A 12 5.15 -18.56 8.90
N ILE A 13 4.73 -19.20 7.80
CA ILE A 13 5.62 -19.94 6.90
C ILE A 13 6.59 -18.98 6.20
N ALA A 14 6.10 -17.89 5.62
CA ALA A 14 6.92 -16.90 4.95
C ALA A 14 7.91 -16.22 5.90
N GLN A 15 7.53 -16.00 7.17
CA GLN A 15 8.44 -15.49 8.20
C GLN A 15 9.60 -16.47 8.45
N ARG A 16 9.30 -17.76 8.64
CA ARG A 16 10.33 -18.80 8.85
C ARG A 16 11.26 -18.95 7.64
N ASN A 17 10.72 -18.77 6.44
CA ASN A 17 11.46 -18.85 5.19
C ASN A 17 12.21 -17.57 4.81
N GLY A 18 12.06 -16.48 5.59
CA GLY A 18 12.68 -15.19 5.30
C GLY A 18 12.08 -14.44 4.10
N SER A 19 10.93 -14.88 3.60
CA SER A 19 10.23 -14.29 2.44
C SER A 19 9.04 -13.41 2.83
N LEU A 20 8.84 -13.17 4.13
CA LEU A 20 7.77 -12.30 4.62
C LEU A 20 8.01 -10.85 4.18
N TYR A 21 7.05 -10.31 3.44
CA TYR A 21 7.06 -8.92 2.99
C TYR A 21 6.11 -8.07 3.83
N ARG A 22 6.37 -6.76 3.92
CA ARG A 22 5.49 -5.80 4.60
C ARG A 22 5.26 -4.58 3.72
N ASN A 23 3.99 -4.23 3.53
CA ASN A 23 3.57 -3.00 2.86
C ASN A 23 2.74 -2.11 3.80
N PHE A 24 2.09 -1.07 3.26
CA PHE A 24 1.27 -0.13 4.03
C PHE A 24 0.03 -0.76 4.67
N GLN A 25 -0.47 -1.88 4.14
CA GLN A 25 -1.64 -2.59 4.68
C GLN A 25 -1.28 -3.68 5.69
N GLY A 26 -0.03 -4.12 5.75
CA GLY A 26 0.42 -5.15 6.70
C GLY A 26 1.43 -6.12 6.11
N TYR A 27 1.44 -7.33 6.66
CA TYR A 27 2.30 -8.42 6.19
C TYR A 27 1.67 -9.14 4.99
N SER A 28 2.50 -9.56 4.05
CA SER A 28 2.11 -10.26 2.83
C SER A 28 3.17 -11.28 2.42
N THR A 29 2.74 -12.31 1.71
CA THR A 29 3.60 -13.31 1.06
C THR A 29 4.06 -12.89 -0.33
N HIS A 30 3.47 -11.82 -0.89
CA HIS A 30 3.75 -11.32 -2.23
C HIS A 30 4.68 -10.11 -2.16
N ALA A 31 5.98 -10.37 -2.33
CA ALA A 31 6.99 -9.32 -2.50
C ALA A 31 6.94 -8.72 -3.91
N ASP A 32 7.52 -7.54 -4.07
CA ASP A 32 7.79 -6.88 -5.36
C ASP A 32 6.59 -6.64 -6.28
N CYS A 33 5.38 -6.57 -5.71
CA CYS A 33 4.20 -6.12 -6.44
C CYS A 33 4.07 -4.59 -6.39
N ASP A 34 3.66 -4.01 -7.52
CA ASP A 34 3.19 -2.63 -7.53
C ASP A 34 1.87 -2.50 -6.75
N LEU A 35 1.78 -1.45 -5.95
CA LEU A 35 0.64 -1.12 -5.12
C LEU A 35 -0.01 0.15 -5.65
N ILE A 36 -1.23 0.05 -6.16
CA ILE A 36 -2.00 1.22 -6.60
C ILE A 36 -2.95 1.66 -5.48
N GLY A 37 -2.66 2.83 -4.89
CA GLY A 37 -3.51 3.46 -3.87
C GLY A 37 -4.67 4.23 -4.52
N LEU A 38 -5.90 3.89 -4.15
CA LEU A 38 -7.12 4.59 -4.58
C LEU A 38 -7.81 5.28 -3.40
N GLY A 39 -8.42 6.44 -3.67
CA GLY A 39 -9.08 7.27 -2.66
C GLY A 39 -8.14 8.27 -1.99
N ILE A 40 -8.72 9.11 -1.12
CA ILE A 40 -7.97 10.09 -0.34
C ILE A 40 -6.94 9.41 0.56
N THR A 41 -5.82 10.06 0.84
CA THR A 41 -4.76 9.62 1.76
C THR A 41 -3.99 8.35 1.36
N SER A 42 -4.48 7.57 0.39
CA SER A 42 -3.90 6.29 0.01
C SER A 42 -2.46 6.44 -0.46
N ILE A 43 -1.63 5.45 -0.15
CA ILE A 43 -0.23 5.40 -0.59
C ILE A 43 -0.08 4.25 -1.57
N GLY A 44 0.49 4.54 -2.73
CA GLY A 44 0.91 3.57 -3.73
C GLY A 44 2.43 3.43 -3.79
N LYS A 45 2.88 2.31 -4.35
CA LYS A 45 4.28 2.00 -4.67
C LYS A 45 4.34 1.47 -6.10
N VAL A 46 5.09 2.11 -6.98
CA VAL A 46 5.32 1.62 -8.34
C VAL A 46 6.82 1.62 -8.60
N GLY A 47 7.39 0.43 -8.84
CA GLY A 47 8.84 0.24 -8.84
C GLY A 47 9.48 0.75 -7.54
N ASP A 48 10.41 1.69 -7.68
CA ASP A 48 11.15 2.33 -6.58
C ASP A 48 10.52 3.65 -6.09
N SER A 49 9.34 4.01 -6.61
CA SER A 49 8.66 5.25 -6.25
C SER A 49 7.47 5.02 -5.33
N TYR A 50 7.32 5.91 -4.36
CA TYR A 50 6.13 6.03 -3.53
C TYR A 50 5.35 7.27 -3.92
N SER A 51 4.02 7.16 -3.95
CA SER A 51 3.13 8.29 -4.23
C SER A 51 1.98 8.26 -3.24
N GLN A 52 1.61 9.42 -2.71
CA GLN A 52 0.49 9.56 -1.79
C GLN A 52 -0.61 10.40 -2.46
N ASN A 53 -1.86 10.00 -2.33
CA ASN A 53 -2.98 10.82 -2.79
C ASN A 53 -3.26 11.99 -1.83
N LEU A 54 -3.93 13.03 -2.35
CA LEU A 54 -4.34 14.20 -1.59
C LEU A 54 -5.12 13.79 -0.32
N LYS A 55 -4.91 14.58 0.75
CA LYS A 55 -5.34 14.21 2.11
C LYS A 55 -6.73 14.73 2.46
N THR A 56 -7.22 15.71 1.71
CA THR A 56 -8.58 16.23 1.85
C THR A 56 -9.45 15.77 0.70
N LEU A 57 -10.74 15.60 0.97
CA LEU A 57 -11.70 15.16 -0.02
C LEU A 57 -11.93 16.22 -1.11
N ASP A 58 -11.97 17.49 -0.71
CA ASP A 58 -12.19 18.62 -1.62
C ASP A 58 -11.05 18.76 -2.64
N GLU A 59 -9.80 18.73 -2.20
CA GLU A 59 -8.64 18.82 -3.10
C GLU A 59 -8.55 17.60 -4.01
N TYR A 60 -8.84 16.41 -3.47
CA TYR A 60 -8.83 15.15 -4.22
C TYR A 60 -9.82 15.18 -5.39
N TYR A 61 -11.07 15.55 -5.11
CA TYR A 61 -12.08 15.67 -6.17
C TYR A 61 -11.78 16.81 -7.14
N ALA A 62 -11.34 17.98 -6.66
CA ALA A 62 -10.98 19.09 -7.54
C ALA A 62 -9.88 18.71 -8.56
N GLN A 63 -8.90 17.89 -8.15
CA GLN A 63 -7.87 17.38 -9.06
C GLN A 63 -8.42 16.38 -10.08
N ILE A 64 -9.27 15.43 -9.65
CA ILE A 64 -9.91 14.48 -10.57
C ILE A 64 -10.80 15.21 -11.58
N ASP A 65 -11.61 16.16 -11.12
CA ASP A 65 -12.54 16.93 -11.94
C ASP A 65 -11.81 17.83 -12.96
N SER A 66 -10.57 18.21 -12.66
CA SER A 66 -9.69 18.94 -13.58
C SER A 66 -8.88 18.03 -14.53
N GLY A 67 -9.08 16.71 -14.45
CA GLY A 67 -8.45 15.72 -15.34
C GLY A 67 -7.03 15.35 -14.94
N TYR A 68 -6.61 15.62 -13.70
CA TYR A 68 -5.28 15.30 -13.18
C TYR A 68 -5.33 14.17 -12.15
N LEU A 69 -4.20 13.50 -11.95
CA LEU A 69 -4.04 12.48 -10.92
C LEU A 69 -3.92 13.16 -9.55
N PRO A 70 -4.77 12.82 -8.56
CA PRO A 70 -4.86 13.51 -7.27
C PRO A 70 -3.72 13.13 -6.31
N VAL A 71 -2.48 13.25 -6.77
CA VAL A 71 -1.24 12.91 -6.06
C VAL A 71 -0.71 14.14 -5.32
N PHE A 72 -0.45 13.96 -4.04
CA PHE A 72 0.27 14.89 -3.16
C PHE A 72 1.76 14.89 -3.54
N ARG A 73 2.34 16.08 -3.72
CA ARG A 73 3.75 16.26 -4.08
C ARG A 73 4.65 16.28 -2.85
#